data_AF-A0A2C6LIA6-F1
#
_entry.id   AF-A0A2C6LIA6-F1
#
_cell.length_a   1.000
_cell.length_b   1.000
_cell.length_c   1.000
_cell.angle_alpha   90.00
_cell.angle_beta   90.00
_cell.angle_gamma   90.00
#
_symmetry.space_group_name_H-M   'P 1'
#
loop_
_entity.id
_entity.type
_entity.pdbx_description
1 polymer ?
#
loop_
_entity_poly.entity_id
_entity_poly.type
_entity_poly.pdbx_seq_one_letter_code
_entity_poly.pdbx_strand_id
1 'polypeptide(L)'
;MGVILELTETQQTYLDNLMARYCAAVRWSFKRLLEGKGVQDIRQSVQVKFNFNSRQANDAVYDAQSTIKSQHELVKLHCENARAKVEFTQKRIAKAKSSKKKANLQKRLEKEQRKLSYWQKHLEGKTFPAVVFGGKKLFQERCKGNITREEWQEARSNRYLSRGDKTKGGNLNTRLYEMNGQIYLDIAAEPTGTGRYKRITVPVYLAHIKSKKTGKINGRNYRQMVLDYLKTGTAYQVEIIRKDVRYYIHITIEEDVPVPYHAYGAVG
;
A
#
# COMPACT_ATOMS: atom_id res chain seq x y z
N MET A 1 -5.73 -3.86 11.65
CA MET A 1 -6.27 -4.53 10.45
C MET A 1 -7.70 -4.93 10.75
N GLY A 2 -8.64 -4.54 9.88
CA GLY A 2 -10.05 -4.92 9.97
C GLY A 2 -10.42 -5.96 8.92
N VAL A 3 -11.60 -6.54 9.06
CA VAL A 3 -12.17 -7.55 8.14
C VAL A 3 -13.60 -7.15 7.81
N ILE A 4 -14.00 -7.20 6.54
CA ILE A 4 -15.40 -7.13 6.14
C ILE A 4 -16.03 -8.49 6.43
N LEU A 5 -17.05 -8.52 7.27
CA LEU A 5 -17.60 -9.76 7.83
C LEU A 5 -18.50 -10.50 6.86
N GLU A 6 -19.44 -9.79 6.26
CA GLU A 6 -20.51 -10.36 5.44
C GLU A 6 -20.67 -9.52 4.18
N LEU A 7 -20.71 -10.21 3.05
CA LEU A 7 -20.99 -9.64 1.73
C LEU A 7 -22.07 -10.50 1.08
N THR A 8 -23.11 -9.88 0.56
CA THR A 8 -23.99 -10.57 -0.39
C THR A 8 -23.23 -10.81 -1.69
N GLU A 9 -23.67 -11.78 -2.50
CA GLU A 9 -23.06 -12.06 -3.81
C GLU A 9 -22.97 -10.79 -4.68
N THR A 10 -24.04 -9.99 -4.71
CA THR A 10 -24.06 -8.71 -5.44
C THR A 10 -23.02 -7.72 -4.91
N GLN A 11 -22.87 -7.60 -3.59
CA GLN A 11 -21.87 -6.70 -2.99
C GLN A 11 -20.44 -7.17 -3.28
N GLN A 12 -20.21 -8.49 -3.23
CA GLN A 12 -18.94 -9.10 -3.58
C GLN A 12 -18.59 -8.84 -5.04
N THR A 13 -19.48 -9.16 -5.98
CA THR A 13 -19.29 -8.89 -7.41
C THR A 13 -19.02 -7.41 -7.68
N TYR A 14 -19.74 -6.51 -7.00
CA TYR A 14 -19.50 -5.08 -7.14
C TYR A 14 -18.09 -4.69 -6.69
N LEU A 15 -17.69 -5.14 -5.50
CA LEU A 15 -16.39 -4.81 -4.92
C LEU A 15 -15.24 -5.36 -5.76
N ASP A 16 -15.40 -6.57 -6.29
CA ASP A 16 -14.46 -7.22 -7.21
C ASP A 16 -14.27 -6.42 -8.49
N ASN A 17 -15.39 -5.99 -9.10
CA ASN A 17 -15.37 -5.15 -10.28
C ASN A 17 -14.77 -3.76 -10.01
N LEU A 18 -15.04 -3.18 -8.83
CA LEU A 18 -14.44 -1.92 -8.40
C LEU A 18 -12.92 -2.05 -8.25
N MET A 19 -12.44 -3.07 -7.54
CA MET A 19 -11.00 -3.33 -7.35
C MET A 19 -10.29 -3.59 -8.69
N ALA A 20 -10.90 -4.40 -9.57
CA ALA A 20 -10.34 -4.70 -10.88
C ALA A 20 -10.17 -3.44 -11.75
N ARG A 21 -11.21 -2.60 -11.83
CA ARG A 21 -11.15 -1.31 -12.52
C ARG A 21 -10.15 -0.36 -11.86
N TYR A 22 -10.12 -0.32 -10.53
CA TYR A 22 -9.25 0.59 -9.78
C TYR A 22 -7.78 0.27 -10.03
N CYS A 23 -7.38 -1.00 -9.84
CA CYS A 23 -6.02 -1.43 -10.11
C CYS A 23 -5.64 -1.28 -11.60
N ALA A 24 -6.58 -1.46 -12.53
CA ALA A 24 -6.35 -1.18 -13.95
C ALA A 24 -6.09 0.31 -14.21
N ALA A 25 -6.85 1.20 -13.55
CA ALA A 25 -6.66 2.64 -13.62
C ALA A 25 -5.32 3.09 -13.03
N VAL A 26 -4.89 2.51 -11.90
CA VAL A 26 -3.56 2.76 -11.32
C VAL A 26 -2.46 2.40 -12.30
N ARG A 27 -2.49 1.18 -12.88
CA ARG A 27 -1.50 0.74 -13.87
C ARG A 27 -1.47 1.63 -15.11
N TRP A 28 -2.66 1.98 -15.61
CA TRP A 28 -2.78 2.85 -16.77
C TRP A 28 -2.20 4.23 -16.48
N SER A 29 -2.57 4.83 -15.34
CA SER A 29 -2.06 6.13 -14.89
C SER A 29 -0.55 6.12 -14.68
N PHE A 30 -0.01 5.06 -14.07
CA PHE A 30 1.42 4.86 -13.90
C PHE A 30 2.17 4.95 -15.24
N LYS A 31 1.69 4.24 -16.28
CA LYS A 31 2.27 4.32 -17.61
C LYS A 31 2.18 5.73 -18.21
N ARG A 32 1.05 6.42 -18.07
CA ARG A 32 0.86 7.77 -18.59
C ARG A 32 1.74 8.82 -17.90
N LEU A 33 1.94 8.68 -16.59
CA LEU A 33 2.84 9.53 -15.82
C LEU A 33 4.28 9.37 -16.29
N LEU A 34 4.71 8.13 -16.59
CA LEU A 34 6.04 7.85 -17.14
C LEU A 34 6.24 8.39 -18.56
N GLU A 35 5.16 8.54 -19.33
CA GLU A 35 5.16 9.19 -20.65
C GLU A 35 5.15 10.73 -20.53
N GLY A 36 5.18 11.29 -19.31
CA GLY A 36 5.19 12.74 -19.09
C GLY A 36 3.84 13.42 -19.26
N LYS A 37 2.72 12.68 -19.31
CA LYS A 37 1.39 13.29 -19.45
C LYS A 37 0.97 14.07 -18.19
N GLY A 38 0.23 15.16 -18.39
CA GLY A 38 -0.28 16.01 -17.33
C GLY A 38 -1.23 15.27 -16.37
N VAL A 39 -1.04 15.48 -15.06
CA VAL A 39 -1.84 14.82 -14.01
C VAL A 39 -3.34 15.07 -14.18
N GLN A 40 -3.72 16.29 -14.55
CA GLN A 40 -5.12 16.66 -14.72
C GLN A 40 -5.78 15.93 -15.89
N ASP A 41 -5.09 15.84 -17.04
CA ASP A 41 -5.57 15.12 -18.22
C ASP A 41 -5.72 13.62 -17.94
N ILE A 42 -4.76 13.05 -17.18
CA ILE A 42 -4.84 11.66 -16.73
C ILE A 42 -6.06 11.46 -15.84
N ARG A 43 -6.32 12.35 -14.87
CA ARG A 43 -7.50 12.25 -13.99
C ARG A 43 -8.80 12.27 -14.78
N GLN A 44 -8.96 13.22 -15.70
CA GLN A 44 -10.15 13.31 -16.56
C GLN A 44 -10.32 12.06 -17.42
N SER A 45 -9.22 11.58 -18.02
CA SER A 45 -9.21 10.35 -18.81
C SER A 45 -9.58 9.13 -17.97
N VAL A 46 -9.06 9.02 -16.74
CA VAL A 46 -9.37 7.90 -15.83
C VAL A 46 -10.84 7.91 -15.44
N GLN A 47 -11.39 9.09 -15.18
CA GLN A 47 -12.80 9.24 -14.80
C GLN A 47 -13.73 8.63 -15.86
N VAL A 48 -13.53 9.02 -17.12
CA VAL A 48 -14.32 8.52 -18.25
C VAL A 48 -14.00 7.05 -18.55
N LYS A 49 -12.71 6.71 -18.67
CA LYS A 49 -12.27 5.39 -19.13
C LYS A 49 -12.61 4.25 -18.18
N PHE A 50 -12.64 4.50 -16.88
CA PHE A 50 -12.89 3.48 -15.86
C PHE A 50 -14.24 3.67 -15.14
N ASN A 51 -15.07 4.62 -15.59
CA ASN A 51 -16.36 4.97 -15.00
C ASN A 51 -16.24 5.20 -13.49
N PHE A 52 -15.42 6.19 -13.14
CA PHE A 52 -15.17 6.59 -11.76
C PHE A 52 -15.77 7.94 -11.44
N ASN A 53 -16.04 8.18 -10.16
CA ASN A 53 -16.21 9.53 -9.69
C ASN A 53 -14.86 10.27 -9.65
N SER A 54 -14.89 11.60 -9.56
CA SER A 54 -13.68 12.42 -9.58
C SER A 54 -12.68 12.08 -8.46
N ARG A 55 -13.15 11.63 -7.29
CA ARG A 55 -12.30 11.24 -6.16
C ARG A 55 -11.63 9.89 -6.40
N GLN A 56 -12.38 8.89 -6.86
CA GLN A 56 -11.84 7.59 -7.25
C GLN A 56 -10.78 7.73 -8.35
N ALA A 57 -11.04 8.58 -9.35
CA ALA A 57 -10.06 8.87 -10.39
C ALA A 57 -8.81 9.56 -9.83
N ASN A 58 -8.98 10.55 -8.96
CA ASN A 58 -7.86 11.22 -8.29
C ASN A 58 -7.04 10.25 -7.43
N ASP A 59 -7.68 9.35 -6.69
CA ASP A 59 -7.02 8.36 -5.84
C ASP A 59 -6.22 7.35 -6.68
N ALA A 60 -6.75 6.88 -7.81
CA ALA A 60 -6.02 5.98 -8.70
C ALA A 60 -4.76 6.64 -9.29
N VAL A 61 -4.85 7.93 -9.67
CA VAL A 61 -3.68 8.68 -10.15
C VAL A 61 -2.68 8.94 -9.02
N TYR A 62 -3.17 9.27 -7.83
CA TYR A 62 -2.32 9.44 -6.65
C TYR A 62 -1.57 8.18 -6.26
N ASP A 63 -2.22 7.02 -6.29
CA ASP A 63 -1.61 5.71 -6.01
C ASP A 63 -0.51 5.40 -7.04
N ALA A 64 -0.74 5.72 -8.31
CA ALA A 64 0.28 5.62 -9.35
C ALA A 64 1.49 6.56 -9.09
N GLN A 65 1.25 7.82 -8.72
CA GLN A 65 2.30 8.77 -8.34
C GLN A 65 3.08 8.29 -7.11
N SER A 66 2.38 7.79 -6.10
CA SER A 66 2.95 7.24 -4.87
C SER A 66 3.82 6.03 -5.17
N THR A 67 3.39 5.18 -6.10
CA THR A 67 4.19 4.04 -6.58
C THR A 67 5.48 4.52 -7.24
N ILE A 68 5.42 5.51 -8.14
CA ILE A 68 6.61 6.10 -8.80
C ILE A 68 7.57 6.68 -7.75
N LYS A 69 7.05 7.50 -6.82
CA LYS A 69 7.84 8.07 -5.73
C LYS A 69 8.52 6.99 -4.90
N SER A 70 7.77 5.96 -4.52
CA SER A 70 8.29 4.80 -3.78
C SER A 70 9.43 4.10 -4.51
N GLN A 71 9.33 3.93 -5.85
CA GLN A 71 10.42 3.32 -6.61
C GLN A 71 11.71 4.15 -6.59
N HIS A 72 11.61 5.47 -6.69
CA HIS A 72 12.79 6.34 -6.57
C HIS A 72 13.42 6.26 -5.18
N GLU A 73 12.62 6.25 -4.11
CA GLU A 73 13.15 6.08 -2.75
C GLU A 73 13.80 4.70 -2.55
N LEU A 74 13.21 3.64 -3.13
CA LEU A 74 13.82 2.31 -3.11
C LEU A 74 15.17 2.25 -3.83
N VAL A 75 15.35 2.98 -4.93
CA VAL A 75 16.65 3.07 -5.61
C VAL A 75 17.71 3.68 -4.68
N LYS A 76 17.39 4.75 -3.96
CA LYS A 76 18.31 5.36 -2.97
C LYS A 76 18.69 4.36 -1.89
N LEU A 77 17.68 3.75 -1.27
CA LEU A 77 17.86 2.75 -0.21
C LEU A 77 18.67 1.54 -0.69
N HIS A 78 18.44 1.05 -1.91
CA HIS A 78 19.20 -0.06 -2.48
C HIS A 78 20.65 0.30 -2.81
N CYS A 79 20.90 1.53 -3.26
CA CYS A 79 22.24 2.05 -3.48
C CYS A 79 23.03 2.10 -2.17
N GLU A 80 22.45 2.68 -1.12
CA GLU A 80 23.05 2.75 0.23
C GLU A 80 23.35 1.35 0.79
N ASN A 81 22.36 0.46 0.73
CA ASN A 81 22.53 -0.92 1.18
C ASN A 81 23.60 -1.69 0.38
N ALA A 82 23.70 -1.46 -0.92
CA ALA A 82 24.73 -2.08 -1.76
C ALA A 82 26.12 -1.54 -1.41
N ARG A 83 26.25 -0.23 -1.18
CA ARG A 83 27.51 0.42 -0.75
C ARG A 83 27.97 -0.13 0.60
N ALA A 84 27.09 -0.19 1.59
CA ALA A 84 27.40 -0.74 2.90
C ALA A 84 27.88 -2.20 2.82
N LYS A 85 27.30 -3.01 1.91
CA LYS A 85 27.74 -4.40 1.69
C LYS A 85 29.14 -4.48 1.07
N VAL A 86 29.43 -3.65 0.07
CA VAL A 86 30.76 -3.54 -0.54
C VAL A 86 31.81 -3.22 0.52
N GLU A 87 31.58 -2.16 1.31
CA GLU A 87 32.49 -1.76 2.39
C GLU A 87 32.68 -2.85 3.44
N PHE A 88 31.60 -3.52 3.82
CA PHE A 88 31.64 -4.64 4.75
C PHE A 88 32.49 -5.81 4.22
N THR A 89 32.31 -6.18 2.95
CA THR A 89 33.09 -7.26 2.34
C THR A 89 34.55 -6.87 2.17
N GLN A 90 34.87 -5.62 1.79
CA GLN A 90 36.25 -5.10 1.75
C GLN A 90 36.93 -5.21 3.11
N LYS A 91 36.28 -4.77 4.20
CA LYS A 91 36.79 -4.93 5.57
C LYS A 91 37.07 -6.39 5.93
N ARG A 92 36.23 -7.33 5.47
CA ARG A 92 36.44 -8.78 5.70
C ARG A 92 37.60 -9.35 4.89
N ILE A 93 37.83 -8.87 3.67
CA ILE A 93 38.99 -9.27 2.85
C ILE A 93 40.28 -8.85 3.54
N ALA A 94 40.36 -7.61 4.03
CA ALA A 94 41.54 -7.09 4.74
C ALA A 94 41.89 -7.93 5.98
N LYS A 95 40.88 -8.41 6.72
CA LYS A 95 41.07 -9.25 7.92
C LYS A 95 41.27 -10.74 7.63
N ALA A 96 41.07 -11.21 6.40
CA ALA A 96 41.15 -12.63 6.09
C ALA A 96 42.60 -13.10 6.02
N LYS A 97 42.93 -14.17 6.75
CA LYS A 97 44.29 -14.76 6.75
C LYS A 97 44.50 -15.79 5.63
N SER A 98 43.50 -16.63 5.37
CA SER A 98 43.58 -17.70 4.36
C SER A 98 43.38 -17.18 2.94
N SER A 99 44.26 -17.60 2.02
CA SER A 99 44.17 -17.32 0.58
C SER A 99 42.82 -17.76 -0.03
N LYS A 100 42.37 -18.99 0.28
CA LYS A 100 41.07 -19.52 -0.17
C LYS A 100 39.90 -18.63 0.28
N LYS A 101 39.94 -18.12 1.52
CA LYS A 101 38.92 -17.21 2.05
C LYS A 101 38.94 -15.86 1.36
N LYS A 102 40.13 -15.30 1.09
CA LYS A 102 40.28 -14.05 0.31
C LYS A 102 39.67 -14.20 -1.08
N ALA A 103 40.01 -15.27 -1.80
CA ALA A 103 39.47 -15.54 -3.14
C ALA A 103 37.93 -15.64 -3.16
N ASN A 104 37.34 -16.33 -2.18
CA ASN A 104 35.88 -16.41 -2.06
C ASN A 104 35.23 -15.06 -1.76
N LEU A 105 35.85 -14.24 -0.89
CA LEU A 105 35.37 -12.90 -0.58
C LEU A 105 35.55 -11.93 -1.76
N GLN A 106 36.59 -12.07 -2.57
CA GLN A 106 36.77 -11.29 -3.81
C GLN A 106 35.65 -11.58 -4.81
N LYS A 107 35.33 -12.85 -5.06
CA LYS A 107 34.17 -13.23 -5.91
C LYS A 107 32.86 -12.65 -5.40
N ARG A 108 32.69 -12.56 -4.07
CA ARG A 108 31.51 -11.92 -3.46
C ARG A 108 31.54 -10.40 -3.65
N LEU A 109 32.69 -9.77 -3.45
CA LEU A 109 32.88 -8.33 -3.65
C LEU A 109 32.54 -7.93 -5.08
N GLU A 110 33.00 -8.69 -6.08
CA GLU A 110 32.65 -8.45 -7.48
C GLU A 110 31.13 -8.46 -7.71
N LYS A 111 30.41 -9.44 -7.13
CA LYS A 111 28.94 -9.50 -7.22
C LYS A 111 28.26 -8.32 -6.55
N GLU A 112 28.78 -7.88 -5.41
CA GLU A 112 28.25 -6.72 -4.67
C GLU A 112 28.54 -5.41 -5.42
N GLN A 113 29.73 -5.27 -6.01
CA GLN A 113 30.12 -4.13 -6.83
C GLN A 113 29.24 -4.02 -8.08
N ARG A 114 28.98 -5.13 -8.79
CA ARG A 114 28.05 -5.15 -9.93
C ARG A 114 26.64 -4.69 -9.53
N LYS A 115 26.16 -5.09 -8.36
CA LYS A 115 24.86 -4.62 -7.82
C LYS A 115 24.89 -3.14 -7.50
N LEU A 116 25.98 -2.65 -6.89
CA LEU A 116 26.14 -1.23 -6.60
C LEU A 116 26.12 -0.40 -7.89
N SER A 117 26.90 -0.79 -8.91
CA SER A 117 26.92 -0.12 -10.21
C SER A 117 25.55 -0.12 -10.89
N TYR A 118 24.80 -1.24 -10.80
CA TYR A 118 23.44 -1.31 -11.31
C TYR A 118 22.50 -0.28 -10.67
N TRP A 119 22.52 -0.15 -9.34
CA TRP A 119 21.69 0.82 -8.62
C TRP A 119 22.15 2.27 -8.81
N GLN A 120 23.47 2.50 -8.87
CA GLN A 120 24.06 3.81 -9.15
C GLN A 120 23.62 4.36 -10.52
N LYS A 121 23.63 3.51 -11.56
CA LYS A 121 23.12 3.89 -12.89
C LYS A 121 21.70 4.45 -12.83
N HIS A 122 20.82 3.80 -12.07
CA HIS A 122 19.43 4.26 -11.91
C HIS A 122 19.35 5.56 -11.10
N LEU A 123 20.14 5.67 -10.04
CA LEU A 123 20.20 6.87 -9.20
C LEU A 123 20.67 8.10 -9.99
N GLU A 124 21.78 7.98 -10.71
CA GLU A 124 22.36 9.05 -11.54
C GLU A 124 21.45 9.44 -12.70
N GLY A 125 20.88 8.44 -13.38
CA GLY A 125 19.94 8.66 -14.47
C GLY A 125 18.56 9.14 -14.02
N LYS A 126 18.30 9.28 -12.71
CA LYS A 126 16.95 9.56 -12.14
C LYS A 126 15.89 8.62 -12.71
N THR A 127 16.22 7.33 -12.81
CA THR A 127 15.31 6.27 -13.26
C THR A 127 15.16 5.21 -12.18
N PHE A 128 14.31 4.21 -12.43
CA PHE A 128 14.19 3.03 -11.59
C PHE A 128 13.95 1.79 -12.46
N PRO A 129 14.21 0.57 -11.94
CA PRO A 129 13.94 -0.67 -12.67
C PRO A 129 12.47 -0.82 -13.04
N ALA A 130 12.17 -1.55 -14.12
CA ALA A 130 10.80 -1.80 -14.54
C ALA A 130 9.94 -2.39 -13.40
N VAL A 131 8.76 -1.81 -13.20
CA VAL A 131 7.80 -2.23 -12.17
C VAL A 131 6.86 -3.30 -12.74
N VAL A 132 6.68 -4.38 -11.98
CA VAL A 132 5.76 -5.47 -12.32
C VAL A 132 4.63 -5.51 -11.28
N PHE A 133 3.44 -5.06 -11.69
CA PHE A 133 2.24 -5.17 -10.89
C PHE A 133 1.83 -6.63 -10.72
N GLY A 134 1.42 -7.02 -9.49
CA GLY A 134 1.20 -8.43 -9.11
C GLY A 134 2.47 -9.16 -8.68
N GLY A 135 3.62 -8.49 -8.67
CA GLY A 135 4.88 -9.01 -8.14
C GLY A 135 5.74 -9.71 -9.18
N LYS A 136 7.04 -9.40 -9.16
CA LYS A 136 8.03 -9.94 -10.11
C LYS A 136 8.13 -11.46 -10.07
N LYS A 137 8.11 -12.07 -8.88
CA LYS A 137 8.17 -13.52 -8.71
C LYS A 137 6.98 -14.21 -9.39
N LEU A 138 5.77 -13.71 -9.15
CA LEU A 138 4.56 -14.29 -9.74
C LEU A 138 4.55 -14.14 -11.26
N PHE A 139 5.00 -12.99 -11.78
CA PHE A 139 5.17 -12.81 -13.22
C PHE A 139 6.16 -13.80 -13.85
N GLN A 140 7.28 -14.09 -13.17
CA GLN A 140 8.24 -15.10 -13.64
C GLN A 140 7.63 -16.49 -13.67
N GLU A 141 6.87 -16.87 -12.64
CA GLU A 141 6.15 -18.15 -12.62
C GLU A 141 5.08 -18.22 -13.73
N ARG A 142 4.40 -17.09 -14.02
CA ARG A 142 3.48 -17.00 -15.16
C ARG A 142 4.20 -17.22 -16.48
N CYS A 143 5.38 -16.64 -16.68
CA CYS A 143 6.17 -16.82 -17.91
C CYS A 143 6.63 -18.27 -18.10
N LYS A 144 6.84 -19.02 -17.02
CA LYS A 144 7.20 -20.45 -17.06
C LYS A 144 6.00 -21.38 -17.29
N GLY A 145 4.77 -20.87 -17.21
CA GLY A 145 3.55 -21.69 -17.29
C GLY A 145 3.16 -22.38 -15.98
N ASN A 146 3.78 -22.01 -14.85
CA ASN A 146 3.52 -22.65 -13.55
C ASN A 146 2.26 -22.14 -12.85
N ILE A 147 1.70 -21.02 -13.32
CA ILE A 147 0.44 -20.45 -12.83
C ILE A 147 -0.41 -19.99 -14.01
N THR A 148 -1.71 -19.96 -13.76
CA THR A 148 -2.74 -19.48 -14.68
C THR A 148 -2.69 -17.96 -14.87
N ARG A 149 -3.39 -17.46 -15.89
CA ARG A 149 -3.54 -16.01 -16.12
C ARG A 149 -4.36 -15.38 -15.01
N GLU A 150 -5.34 -16.12 -14.50
CA GLU A 150 -6.32 -15.74 -13.50
C GLU A 150 -5.62 -15.52 -12.14
N GLU A 151 -4.73 -16.42 -11.74
CA GLU A 151 -3.90 -16.27 -10.54
C GLU A 151 -3.00 -15.02 -10.60
N TRP A 152 -2.41 -14.72 -11.76
CA TRP A 152 -1.65 -13.48 -11.93
C TRP A 152 -2.54 -12.23 -11.98
N GLN A 153 -3.75 -12.35 -12.52
CA GLN A 153 -4.75 -11.29 -12.53
C GLN A 153 -5.27 -10.97 -11.13
N GLU A 154 -5.46 -11.97 -10.28
CA GLU A 154 -5.87 -11.84 -8.89
C GLU A 154 -4.87 -10.97 -8.12
N ALA A 155 -3.59 -11.35 -8.15
CA ALA A 155 -2.53 -10.66 -7.41
C ALA A 155 -2.33 -9.19 -7.82
N ARG A 156 -2.82 -8.77 -8.99
CA ARG A 156 -2.73 -7.40 -9.48
C ARG A 156 -4.06 -6.64 -9.41
N SER A 157 -5.15 -7.24 -8.97
CA SER A 157 -6.50 -6.66 -9.06
C SER A 157 -7.29 -6.77 -7.75
N ASN A 158 -6.60 -7.02 -6.64
CA ASN A 158 -7.19 -7.36 -5.35
C ASN A 158 -7.23 -6.18 -4.36
N ARG A 159 -7.22 -4.93 -4.85
CA ARG A 159 -7.03 -3.76 -3.99
C ARG A 159 -7.86 -2.57 -4.42
N TYR A 160 -8.39 -1.84 -3.45
CA TYR A 160 -9.02 -0.55 -3.63
C TYR A 160 -8.54 0.43 -2.56
N LEU A 161 -8.04 1.59 -2.98
CA LEU A 161 -7.58 2.64 -2.08
C LEU A 161 -8.51 3.85 -2.20
N SER A 162 -8.83 4.43 -1.05
CA SER A 162 -9.62 5.65 -0.98
C SER A 162 -9.07 6.58 0.08
N ARG A 163 -8.89 7.85 -0.28
CA ARG A 163 -8.39 8.88 0.63
C ARG A 163 -9.49 9.81 1.10
N GLY A 164 -9.35 10.24 2.34
CA GLY A 164 -10.17 11.28 2.93
C GLY A 164 -9.72 12.69 2.56
N ASP A 165 -10.63 13.63 2.78
CA ASP A 165 -10.44 15.07 2.61
C ASP A 165 -11.03 15.76 3.84
N LYS A 166 -10.18 16.46 4.59
CA LYS A 166 -10.57 17.14 5.83
C LYS A 166 -11.65 18.19 5.56
N THR A 167 -11.61 18.86 4.40
CA THR A 167 -12.62 19.86 4.01
C THR A 167 -13.99 19.23 3.72
N LYS A 168 -14.06 17.90 3.62
CA LYS A 168 -15.27 17.14 3.32
C LYS A 168 -15.68 16.18 4.45
N GLY A 169 -15.11 16.34 5.64
CA GLY A 169 -15.48 15.57 6.83
C GLY A 169 -15.02 14.11 6.78
N GLY A 170 -13.78 13.87 6.34
CA GLY A 170 -13.19 12.54 6.31
C GLY A 170 -13.26 11.89 4.92
N ASN A 171 -13.68 10.64 4.83
CA ASN A 171 -13.60 9.88 3.58
C ASN A 171 -14.97 9.64 2.92
N LEU A 172 -15.27 10.40 1.85
CA LEU A 172 -16.56 10.33 1.16
C LEU A 172 -16.79 9.02 0.38
N ASN A 173 -15.71 8.40 -0.09
CA ASN A 173 -15.77 7.17 -0.88
C ASN A 173 -15.83 5.92 0.01
N THR A 174 -15.23 5.97 1.20
CA THR A 174 -15.18 4.86 2.17
C THR A 174 -15.44 5.38 3.59
N ARG A 175 -16.72 5.53 3.95
CA ARG A 175 -17.14 6.09 5.25
C ARG A 175 -17.20 4.98 6.30
N LEU A 176 -16.42 5.13 7.36
CA LEU A 176 -16.47 4.21 8.51
C LEU A 176 -17.28 4.88 9.62
N TYR A 177 -18.20 4.15 10.23
CA TYR A 177 -18.99 4.65 11.35
C TYR A 177 -19.44 3.50 12.27
N GLU A 178 -19.79 3.85 13.51
CA GLU A 178 -20.34 2.92 14.48
C GLU A 178 -21.84 3.16 14.65
N MET A 179 -22.61 2.09 14.67
CA MET A 179 -24.05 2.10 14.93
C MET A 179 -24.39 0.87 15.79
N ASN A 180 -25.01 1.09 16.95
CA ASN A 180 -25.40 0.04 17.90
C ASN A 180 -24.23 -0.91 18.29
N GLY A 181 -23.01 -0.37 18.44
CA GLY A 181 -21.81 -1.13 18.79
C GLY A 181 -21.16 -1.92 17.64
N GLN A 182 -21.81 -1.96 16.48
CA GLN A 182 -21.27 -2.55 15.26
C GLN A 182 -20.65 -1.47 14.37
N ILE A 183 -19.52 -1.78 13.75
CA ILE A 183 -18.86 -0.89 12.80
C ILE A 183 -19.31 -1.25 11.40
N TYR A 184 -19.62 -0.23 10.61
CA TYR A 184 -19.99 -0.34 9.21
C TYR A 184 -19.03 0.46 8.34
N LEU A 185 -18.84 -0.03 7.12
CA LEU A 185 -18.15 0.67 6.06
C LEU A 185 -19.12 0.88 4.92
N ASP A 186 -19.36 2.14 4.59
CA ASP A 186 -20.03 2.49 3.35
C ASP A 186 -19.02 2.74 2.23
N ILE A 187 -19.21 2.04 1.13
CA ILE A 187 -18.43 2.20 -0.10
C ILE A 187 -19.30 2.93 -1.13
N ALA A 188 -18.81 4.06 -1.64
CA ALA A 188 -19.50 4.81 -2.69
C ALA A 188 -19.57 3.99 -3.98
N ALA A 189 -20.78 3.77 -4.45
CA ALA A 189 -21.07 3.04 -5.66
C ALA A 189 -21.33 3.99 -6.84
N GLU A 190 -22.16 3.59 -7.80
CA GLU A 190 -22.48 4.41 -8.98
C GLU A 190 -23.36 5.63 -8.63
N PRO A 191 -23.22 6.74 -9.39
CA PRO A 191 -24.06 7.92 -9.22
C PRO A 191 -25.51 7.61 -9.57
N THR A 192 -26.47 8.11 -8.78
CA THR A 192 -27.91 7.91 -9.01
C THR A 192 -28.57 9.02 -9.82
N GLY A 193 -27.80 9.81 -10.58
CA GLY A 193 -28.30 10.96 -11.36
C GLY A 193 -28.68 12.19 -10.53
N THR A 194 -28.94 12.06 -9.22
CA THR A 194 -29.35 13.14 -8.30
C THR A 194 -28.18 13.80 -7.55
N GLY A 195 -26.93 13.57 -8.01
CA GLY A 195 -25.72 13.99 -7.29
C GLY A 195 -25.42 13.19 -6.00
N ARG A 196 -26.31 12.27 -5.61
CA ARG A 196 -26.08 11.26 -4.56
C ARG A 196 -25.52 9.98 -5.20
N TYR A 197 -24.70 9.27 -4.44
CA TYR A 197 -24.17 7.96 -4.84
C TYR A 197 -24.95 6.87 -4.11
N LYS A 198 -25.27 5.78 -4.81
CA LYS A 198 -25.61 4.52 -4.12
C LYS A 198 -24.44 4.16 -3.21
N ARG A 199 -24.71 3.57 -2.04
CA ARG A 199 -23.67 3.11 -1.12
C ARG A 199 -23.87 1.64 -0.85
N ILE A 200 -22.77 0.91 -0.81
CA ILE A 200 -22.73 -0.46 -0.31
C ILE A 200 -22.28 -0.37 1.14
N THR A 201 -23.19 -0.72 2.04
CA THR A 201 -22.93 -0.75 3.47
C THR A 201 -22.61 -2.18 3.88
N VAL A 202 -21.45 -2.37 4.51
CA VAL A 202 -20.97 -3.69 4.94
C VAL A 202 -20.51 -3.65 6.40
N PRO A 203 -20.83 -4.67 7.20
CA PRO A 203 -20.33 -4.76 8.57
C PRO A 203 -18.84 -5.07 8.56
N VAL A 204 -18.08 -4.37 9.41
CA VAL A 204 -16.64 -4.54 9.55
C VAL A 204 -16.30 -4.87 10.99
N TYR A 205 -15.42 -5.84 11.16
CA TYR A 205 -14.74 -6.09 12.42
C TYR A 205 -13.37 -5.41 12.44
N LEU A 206 -13.18 -4.48 13.38
CA LEU A 206 -11.86 -3.98 13.76
C LEU A 206 -11.32 -4.80 14.93
N ALA A 207 -10.18 -5.46 14.71
CA ALA A 207 -9.55 -6.32 15.71
C ALA A 207 -9.27 -5.58 17.02
N HIS A 208 -9.71 -6.16 18.13
CA HIS A 208 -9.28 -5.80 19.48
C HIS A 208 -8.90 -7.07 20.23
N ILE A 209 -7.74 -7.09 20.89
CA ILE A 209 -7.29 -8.25 21.65
C ILE A 209 -7.50 -7.96 23.13
N LYS A 210 -8.50 -8.62 23.73
CA LYS A 210 -8.68 -8.62 25.18
C LYS A 210 -7.85 -9.75 25.80
N SER A 211 -7.21 -9.45 26.91
CA SER A 211 -6.55 -10.43 27.77
C SER A 211 -7.58 -11.43 28.28
N LYS A 212 -7.37 -12.71 28.00
CA LYS A 212 -8.23 -13.79 28.51
C LYS A 212 -8.26 -13.84 30.05
N LYS A 213 -7.18 -13.37 30.71
CA LYS A 213 -7.06 -13.38 32.18
C LYS A 213 -7.69 -12.16 32.86
N THR A 214 -7.55 -10.98 32.26
CA THR A 214 -7.91 -9.71 32.93
C THR A 214 -9.08 -8.98 32.27
N GLY A 215 -9.53 -9.41 31.08
CA GLY A 215 -10.53 -8.71 30.28
C GLY A 215 -10.05 -7.39 29.66
N LYS A 216 -8.90 -6.87 30.10
CA LYS A 216 -8.30 -5.62 29.62
C LYS A 216 -7.72 -5.78 28.21
N ILE A 217 -7.69 -4.70 27.45
CA ILE A 217 -7.09 -4.70 26.10
C ILE A 217 -5.56 -4.79 26.24
N ASN A 218 -4.95 -5.74 25.53
CA ASN A 218 -3.50 -5.86 25.48
C ASN A 218 -2.95 -4.86 24.46
N GLY A 219 -2.03 -3.99 24.88
CA GLY A 219 -1.41 -2.98 24.03
C GLY A 219 -2.33 -1.79 23.73
N ARG A 220 -2.10 -1.11 22.60
CA ARG A 220 -2.90 0.05 22.19
C ARG A 220 -4.28 -0.37 21.71
N ASN A 221 -5.32 0.36 22.14
CA ASN A 221 -6.69 0.14 21.71
C ASN A 221 -6.93 0.78 20.33
N TYR A 222 -6.38 0.18 19.27
CA TYR A 222 -6.48 0.70 17.90
C TYR A 222 -7.93 0.86 17.42
N ARG A 223 -8.85 -0.02 17.85
CA ARG A 223 -10.27 0.12 17.53
C ARG A 223 -10.81 1.45 18.04
N GLN A 224 -10.60 1.74 19.32
CA GLN A 224 -11.10 2.98 19.92
C GLN A 224 -10.40 4.21 19.34
N MET A 225 -9.08 4.13 19.11
CA MET A 225 -8.33 5.21 18.47
C MET A 225 -8.92 5.59 17.10
N VAL A 226 -9.25 4.61 16.27
CA VAL A 226 -9.90 4.85 14.99
C VAL A 226 -11.27 5.51 15.20
N LEU A 227 -12.10 4.95 16.09
CA LEU A 227 -13.45 5.49 16.35
C LEU A 227 -13.42 6.93 16.86
N ASP A 228 -12.48 7.26 17.74
CA ASP A 228 -12.33 8.63 18.25
C ASP A 228 -11.78 9.57 17.18
N TYR A 229 -10.84 9.10 16.35
CA TYR A 229 -10.33 9.88 15.22
C TYR A 229 -11.43 10.21 14.22
N LEU A 230 -12.35 9.28 13.94
CA LEU A 230 -13.49 9.52 13.04
C LEU A 230 -14.41 10.65 13.53
N LYS A 231 -14.60 10.81 14.85
CA LYS A 231 -15.41 11.88 15.43
C LYS A 231 -14.84 13.27 15.17
N THR A 232 -13.53 13.39 14.91
CA THR A 232 -12.88 14.68 14.63
C THR A 232 -13.23 15.23 13.24
N GLY A 233 -13.78 14.39 12.34
CA GLY A 233 -14.01 14.76 10.93
C GLY A 233 -12.73 14.92 10.11
N THR A 234 -11.56 14.55 10.65
CA THR A 234 -10.28 14.63 9.95
C THR A 234 -10.19 13.59 8.82
N ALA A 235 -9.36 13.88 7.82
CA ALA A 235 -9.07 12.95 6.74
C ALA A 235 -8.44 11.65 7.28
N TYR A 236 -8.90 10.52 6.75
CA TYR A 236 -8.30 9.22 6.95
C TYR A 236 -8.34 8.43 5.64
N GLN A 237 -7.43 7.47 5.50
CA GLN A 237 -7.35 6.63 4.31
C GLN A 237 -7.88 5.23 4.64
N VAL A 238 -8.61 4.64 3.69
CA VAL A 238 -9.03 3.23 3.75
C VAL A 238 -8.47 2.52 2.53
N GLU A 239 -7.80 1.40 2.78
CA GLU A 239 -7.39 0.44 1.75
C GLU A 239 -8.14 -0.87 2.00
N ILE A 240 -8.86 -1.34 0.99
CA ILE A 240 -9.54 -2.64 0.99
C ILE A 240 -8.67 -3.60 0.19
N ILE A 241 -8.35 -4.76 0.77
CA ILE A 241 -7.48 -5.78 0.18
C ILE A 241 -8.23 -7.12 0.18
N ARG A 242 -8.37 -7.73 -1.00
CA ARG A 242 -8.87 -9.09 -1.16
C ARG A 242 -7.71 -10.09 -1.05
N LYS A 243 -7.89 -11.10 -0.21
CA LYS A 243 -6.94 -12.21 -0.04
C LYS A 243 -7.68 -13.46 0.44
N ASP A 244 -7.45 -14.59 -0.21
CA ASP A 244 -8.06 -15.89 0.12
C ASP A 244 -9.60 -15.80 0.25
N VAL A 245 -10.24 -15.12 -0.73
CA VAL A 245 -11.71 -14.87 -0.79
C VAL A 245 -12.24 -13.91 0.29
N ARG A 246 -11.40 -13.46 1.23
CA ARG A 246 -11.76 -12.50 2.28
C ARG A 246 -11.34 -11.09 1.93
N TYR A 247 -12.03 -10.11 2.51
CA TYR A 247 -11.73 -8.69 2.33
C TYR A 247 -11.28 -8.09 3.65
N TYR A 248 -10.09 -7.54 3.62
CA TYR A 248 -9.46 -6.88 4.74
C TYR A 248 -9.48 -5.38 4.52
N ILE A 249 -9.52 -4.62 5.63
CA ILE A 249 -9.38 -3.18 5.57
C ILE A 249 -8.18 -2.71 6.38
N HIS A 250 -7.42 -1.80 5.79
CA HIS A 250 -6.40 -1.03 6.48
C HIS A 250 -6.87 0.41 6.56
N ILE A 251 -6.87 0.93 7.78
CA ILE A 251 -7.26 2.31 8.06
C ILE A 251 -5.98 3.02 8.48
N THR A 252 -5.67 4.11 7.80
CA THR A 252 -4.56 5.00 8.14
C THR A 252 -5.14 6.30 8.66
N ILE A 253 -4.77 6.65 9.89
CA ILE A 253 -5.08 7.91 10.56
C ILE A 253 -3.77 8.64 10.83
N GLU A 254 -3.81 9.97 10.95
CA GLU A 254 -2.67 10.74 11.41
C GLU A 254 -2.59 10.64 12.94
N GLU A 255 -1.39 10.39 13.46
CA GLU A 255 -1.10 10.42 14.90
C GLU A 255 -0.08 11.51 15.15
N ASP A 256 -0.25 12.25 16.26
CA ASP A 256 0.80 13.14 16.74
C ASP A 256 2.04 12.32 17.10
N VAL A 257 3.22 12.84 16.72
CA VAL A 257 4.48 12.19 17.04
C VAL A 257 4.61 12.14 18.57
N PRO A 258 4.72 10.96 19.19
CA PRO A 258 4.86 10.88 20.63
C PRO A 258 6.15 11.60 21.03
N VAL A 259 6.04 12.55 21.95
CA VAL A 259 7.20 13.23 22.52
C VAL A 259 8.04 12.18 23.25
N PRO A 260 9.35 12.05 22.94
CA PRO A 260 10.21 11.13 23.65
C PRO A 260 10.16 11.39 25.15
N TYR A 261 9.85 10.36 25.93
CA TYR A 261 9.90 10.47 27.39
C TYR A 261 11.36 10.59 27.82
N HIS A 262 11.75 11.78 28.26
CA HIS A 262 13.00 11.96 28.99
C HIS A 262 12.73 11.62 30.45
N ALA A 263 13.18 10.43 30.87
CA ALA A 263 13.15 10.05 32.27
C ALA A 263 14.04 11.03 33.06
N TYR A 264 13.43 11.92 33.83
CA TYR A 264 14.16 12.63 34.88
C TYR A 264 14.47 11.63 35.99
N GLY A 265 15.72 11.65 36.46
CA GLY A 265 16.39 10.57 37.19
C GLY A 265 15.59 9.83 38.25
N ALA A 266 15.79 8.52 38.30
CA ALA A 266 15.82 7.78 39.55
C ALA A 266 17.26 7.29 39.74
N VAL A 267 18.10 8.16 40.31
CA VAL A 267 19.21 7.69 41.13
C VAL A 267 18.59 7.49 42.51
N GLY A 268 18.56 6.24 42.94
CA GLY A 268 18.23 5.79 44.29
C GLY A 268 18.88 4.44 44.47
#